data_AF-A0A976QB31-F1
#
_entry.id   AF-A0A976QB31-F1
#
_cell.length_a   1.000
_cell.length_b   1.000
_cell.length_c   1.000
_cell.angle_alpha   90.00
_cell.angle_beta   90.00
_cell.angle_gamma   90.00
#
_symmetry.space_group_name_H-M   'P 1'
#
loop_
_entity.id
_entity.type
_entity.pdbx_description
1 polymer ?
#
loop_
_entity_poly.entity_id
_entity_poly.type
_entity_poly.pdbx_seq_one_letter_code
_entity_poly.pdbx_strand_id
1 'polypeptide(L)'
;MAASHQPSASMRSRSAGVLFAFIVLMVASSGATCPQYLRGYQYGTMPLPRALPSHATLSDVITAVHDNTDRVRSYMAPQAVLTVQGVPRLSAAVACEPPRRFRLRAQTAVTGNELDIGSNDDLFWLWIRRHEPAVMLFCRHDQYLESRARELLPIRPEWMPELLGLVRFMPTDAHEGPFQLPDGRIEIRSRIVPSGETMR
;
A
#
# COMPACT_ATOMS: atom_id res chain seq x y z
N MET A 1 73.64 -18.35 44.02
CA MET A 1 72.73 -17.34 44.59
C MET A 1 72.07 -16.63 43.42
N ALA A 2 70.85 -17.03 43.04
CA ALA A 2 70.17 -16.56 41.83
C ALA A 2 69.09 -15.55 42.23
N ALA A 3 69.11 -14.35 41.65
CA ALA A 3 68.07 -13.35 41.79
C ALA A 3 67.15 -13.40 40.56
N SER A 4 65.85 -13.57 40.80
CA SER A 4 64.77 -13.59 39.83
C SER A 4 64.33 -12.16 39.49
N HIS A 5 64.25 -11.84 38.19
CA HIS A 5 63.56 -10.64 37.69
C HIS A 5 62.39 -11.06 36.80
N GLN A 6 61.16 -10.81 37.27
CA GLN A 6 59.95 -10.90 36.44
C GLN A 6 59.75 -9.60 35.64
N PRO A 7 59.40 -9.64 34.34
CA PRO A 7 58.97 -8.46 33.60
C PRO A 7 57.50 -8.13 33.85
N SER A 8 57.21 -6.83 33.91
CA SER A 8 55.96 -6.21 34.33
C SER A 8 54.80 -6.42 33.34
N ALA A 9 53.71 -7.02 33.80
CA ALA A 9 52.48 -7.24 33.05
C ALA A 9 51.56 -5.99 32.94
N SER A 10 52.08 -4.78 33.15
CA SER A 10 51.25 -3.56 33.26
C SER A 10 51.09 -2.77 31.96
N MET A 11 51.88 -3.05 30.92
CA MET A 11 51.91 -2.21 29.70
C MET A 11 50.95 -2.68 28.59
N ARG A 12 50.62 -3.99 28.52
CA ARG A 12 49.70 -4.56 27.51
C ARG A 12 48.22 -4.24 27.75
N SER A 13 47.82 -4.03 29.00
CA SER A 13 46.42 -3.73 29.38
C SER A 13 46.01 -2.30 29.00
N ARG A 14 46.93 -1.34 29.10
CA ARG A 14 46.66 0.08 28.81
C ARG A 14 46.47 0.34 27.31
N SER A 15 47.22 -0.34 26.44
CA SER A 15 47.10 -0.19 24.98
C SER A 15 45.81 -0.81 24.43
N ALA A 16 45.35 -1.93 25.00
CA ALA A 16 44.08 -2.54 24.63
C ALA A 16 42.88 -1.65 24.99
N GLY A 17 42.92 -0.99 26.16
CA GLY A 17 41.88 -0.05 26.59
C GLY A 17 41.79 1.19 25.69
N VAL A 18 42.93 1.73 25.25
CA VAL A 18 42.98 2.88 24.33
C VAL A 18 42.46 2.50 22.94
N LEU A 19 42.83 1.32 22.43
CA LEU A 19 42.33 0.83 21.15
C LEU A 19 40.82 0.61 21.17
N PHE A 20 40.30 0.02 22.26
CA PHE A 20 38.86 -0.18 22.43
C PHE A 20 38.10 1.15 22.51
N ALA A 21 38.63 2.13 23.25
CA ALA A 21 38.06 3.47 23.32
C ALA A 21 38.05 4.16 21.93
N PHE A 22 39.10 3.99 21.14
CA PHE A 22 39.17 4.52 19.78
C PHE A 22 38.15 3.87 18.83
N ILE A 23 37.96 2.55 18.92
CA ILE A 23 36.95 1.82 18.12
C ILE A 23 35.54 2.27 18.52
N VAL A 24 35.25 2.38 19.81
CA VAL A 24 33.96 2.89 20.30
C VAL A 24 33.70 4.31 19.82
N LEU A 25 34.72 5.18 19.85
CA LEU A 25 34.61 6.55 19.35
C LEU A 25 34.37 6.58 17.83
N MET A 26 35.04 5.73 17.05
CA MET A 26 34.78 5.59 15.61
C MET A 26 33.37 5.08 15.31
N VAL A 27 32.87 4.09 16.05
CA VAL A 27 31.50 3.56 15.87
C VAL A 27 30.45 4.60 16.28
N ALA A 28 30.70 5.38 17.33
CA ALA A 28 29.80 6.45 17.76
C ALA A 28 29.83 7.68 16.83
N SER A 29 30.93 7.89 16.09
CA SER A 29 31.06 8.98 15.11
C SER A 29 30.75 8.57 13.66
N SER A 30 30.70 7.27 13.36
CA SER A 30 30.10 6.75 12.13
C SER A 30 28.58 6.89 12.22
N GLY A 31 28.06 8.04 11.79
CA GLY A 31 26.64 8.41 11.81
C GLY A 31 25.76 7.52 10.93
N ALA A 32 25.56 6.26 11.29
CA ALA A 32 24.51 5.40 10.76
C ALA A 32 23.13 5.68 11.40
N THR A 33 22.92 6.89 11.93
CA THR A 33 21.62 7.37 12.39
C THR A 33 21.06 8.36 11.38
N CYS A 34 20.66 7.85 10.21
CA CYS A 34 19.74 8.56 9.32
C CYS A 34 18.35 7.89 9.26
N PRO A 35 17.58 7.77 10.36
CA PRO A 35 16.13 7.71 10.27
C PRO A 35 15.46 9.10 10.37
N GLN A 36 16.22 10.15 10.74
CA GLN A 36 15.64 11.49 10.94
C GLN A 36 15.63 12.39 9.69
N TYR A 37 16.49 12.16 8.70
CA TYR A 37 16.46 12.98 7.47
C TYR A 37 15.22 12.65 6.59
N LEU A 38 14.69 11.43 6.68
CA LEU A 38 13.38 11.07 6.08
C LEU A 38 12.18 11.47 6.95
N ARG A 39 12.39 11.82 8.23
CA ARG A 39 11.35 12.47 9.06
C ARG A 39 11.14 13.95 8.71
N GLY A 40 11.95 14.52 7.81
CA GLY A 40 11.77 15.86 7.26
C GLY A 40 10.51 16.02 6.39
N TYR A 41 9.88 14.92 5.95
CA TYR A 41 8.45 14.92 5.60
C TYR A 41 7.63 14.99 6.90
N GLN A 42 7.78 16.09 7.65
CA GLN A 42 6.83 16.47 8.67
C GLN A 42 5.54 16.86 7.94
N TYR A 43 4.60 15.92 7.83
CA TYR A 43 3.21 16.22 7.54
C TYR A 43 2.75 17.31 8.52
N GLY A 44 2.67 18.57 8.07
CA GLY A 44 2.14 19.68 8.86
C GLY A 44 2.96 20.98 8.95
N THR A 45 4.24 21.03 8.53
CA THR A 45 5.05 22.27 8.67
C THR A 45 5.34 23.00 7.35
N MET A 46 5.18 22.35 6.20
CA MET A 46 5.16 23.00 4.89
C MET A 46 3.70 23.11 4.44
N PRO A 47 3.21 24.29 4.00
CA PRO A 47 1.91 24.34 3.34
C PRO A 47 2.00 23.44 2.12
N LEU A 48 1.22 22.34 2.12
CA LEU A 48 1.13 21.47 0.95
C LEU A 48 0.80 22.36 -0.26
N PRO A 49 1.52 22.23 -1.38
CA PRO A 49 1.17 22.93 -2.60
C PRO A 49 -0.31 22.71 -2.88
N ARG A 50 -1.05 23.80 -3.11
CA ARG A 50 -2.48 23.72 -3.36
C ARG A 50 -2.66 22.93 -4.66
N ALA A 51 -3.25 21.74 -4.56
CA ALA A 51 -3.43 20.84 -5.71
C ALA A 51 -4.45 21.38 -6.73
N LEU A 52 -5.37 22.23 -6.29
CA LEU A 52 -6.48 22.75 -7.10
C LEU A 52 -6.53 24.28 -7.06
N PRO A 53 -6.93 24.95 -8.16
CA PRO A 53 -7.18 26.39 -8.13
C PRO A 53 -8.44 26.73 -7.28
N SER A 54 -8.64 28.00 -6.95
CA SER A 54 -9.78 28.45 -6.11
C SER A 54 -11.15 28.18 -6.74
N HIS A 55 -11.23 28.21 -8.07
CA HIS A 55 -12.42 27.85 -8.85
C HIS A 55 -12.08 26.65 -9.74
N ALA A 56 -11.81 25.50 -9.12
CA ALA A 56 -11.50 24.27 -9.85
C ALA A 56 -12.66 23.85 -10.76
N THR A 57 -12.33 23.54 -12.00
CA THR A 57 -13.24 22.90 -12.96
C THR A 57 -13.24 21.39 -12.75
N LEU A 58 -14.19 20.68 -13.37
CA LEU A 58 -14.25 19.22 -13.32
C LEU A 58 -12.96 18.60 -13.89
N SER A 59 -12.47 19.15 -15.01
CA SER A 59 -11.22 18.73 -15.63
C SER A 59 -10.01 18.94 -14.71
N ASP A 60 -9.96 20.04 -13.95
CA ASP A 60 -8.86 20.28 -13.01
C ASP A 60 -8.82 19.23 -11.91
N VAL A 61 -9.99 18.87 -11.37
CA VAL A 61 -10.10 17.87 -10.31
C VAL A 61 -9.75 16.47 -10.83
N ILE A 62 -10.28 16.09 -12.00
CA ILE A 62 -9.96 14.81 -12.63
C ILE A 62 -8.45 14.72 -12.90
N THR A 63 -7.86 15.76 -13.49
CA THR A 63 -6.41 15.81 -13.77
C THR A 63 -5.60 15.69 -12.49
N ALA A 64 -5.95 16.42 -11.43
CA ALA A 64 -5.23 16.33 -10.15
C ALA A 64 -5.32 14.93 -9.51
N VAL A 65 -6.47 14.25 -9.62
CA VAL A 65 -6.64 12.87 -9.13
C VAL A 65 -5.83 11.88 -9.97
N HIS A 66 -5.87 12.02 -11.30
CA HIS A 66 -5.08 11.19 -12.21
C HIS A 66 -3.58 11.39 -11.98
N ASP A 67 -3.10 12.62 -11.89
CA ASP A 67 -1.69 12.95 -11.60
C ASP A 67 -1.22 12.35 -10.28
N ASN A 68 -2.05 12.42 -9.23
CA ASN A 68 -1.74 11.80 -7.94
C ASN A 68 -1.69 10.27 -8.04
N THR A 69 -2.62 9.67 -8.78
CA THR A 69 -2.67 8.23 -9.00
C THR A 69 -1.47 7.73 -9.82
N ASP A 70 -1.07 8.46 -10.87
CA ASP A 70 0.04 8.13 -11.76
C ASP A 70 1.41 8.21 -11.05
N ARG A 71 1.52 9.03 -10.01
CA ARG A 71 2.71 9.09 -9.16
C ARG A 71 2.89 7.86 -8.28
N VAL A 72 1.82 7.10 -8.02
CA VAL A 72 1.89 5.88 -7.19
C VAL A 72 2.36 4.70 -8.05
N ARG A 73 3.64 4.34 -7.90
CA ARG A 73 4.22 3.16 -8.56
C ARG A 73 3.85 1.85 -7.86
N SER A 74 3.83 1.87 -6.54
CA SER A 74 3.50 0.72 -5.72
C SER A 74 2.90 1.18 -4.40
N TYR A 75 1.94 0.42 -3.89
CA TYR A 75 1.34 0.60 -2.58
C TYR A 75 1.43 -0.71 -1.82
N MET A 76 1.82 -0.64 -0.54
CA MET A 76 1.85 -1.80 0.35
C MET A 76 1.31 -1.43 1.72
N ALA A 77 0.34 -2.19 2.19
CA ALA A 77 -0.14 -2.16 3.56
C ALA A 77 0.11 -3.56 4.17
N PRO A 78 1.24 -3.76 4.88
CA PRO A 78 1.56 -5.05 5.49
C PRO A 78 0.59 -5.42 6.62
N GLN A 79 -0.13 -4.43 7.16
CA GLN A 79 -1.14 -4.59 8.19
C GLN A 79 -2.38 -3.79 7.81
N ALA A 80 -3.46 -4.50 7.55
CA ALA A 80 -4.78 -3.98 7.26
C ALA A 80 -5.82 -4.82 8.00
N VAL A 81 -7.06 -4.34 8.01
CA VAL A 81 -8.18 -5.03 8.63
C VAL A 81 -9.28 -5.14 7.60
N LEU A 82 -9.73 -6.38 7.35
CA LEU A 82 -10.87 -6.65 6.52
C LEU A 82 -12.07 -6.99 7.40
N THR A 83 -13.15 -6.22 7.22
CA THR A 83 -14.42 -6.43 7.90
C THR A 83 -15.49 -6.67 6.84
N VAL A 84 -16.15 -7.81 6.92
CA VAL A 84 -17.29 -8.18 6.06
C VAL A 84 -18.44 -8.54 6.99
N GLN A 85 -19.66 -8.10 6.66
CA GLN A 85 -20.84 -8.44 7.45
C GLN A 85 -20.98 -9.97 7.56
N GLY A 86 -21.17 -10.48 8.77
CA GLY A 86 -21.27 -11.92 9.05
C GLY A 86 -19.95 -12.70 9.06
N VAL A 87 -18.82 -12.08 8.76
CA VAL A 87 -17.49 -12.72 8.82
C VAL A 87 -16.70 -12.14 10.00
N PRO A 88 -15.97 -12.96 10.78
CA PRO A 88 -15.07 -12.45 11.81
C PRO A 88 -14.06 -11.46 11.22
N ARG A 89 -13.66 -10.46 12.01
CA ARG A 89 -12.60 -9.52 11.64
C ARG A 89 -11.34 -10.27 11.21
N LEU A 90 -10.83 -9.97 10.02
CA LEU A 90 -9.63 -10.59 9.47
C LEU A 90 -8.47 -9.61 9.50
N SER A 91 -7.30 -10.09 9.90
CA SER A 91 -6.03 -9.39 9.66
C SER A 91 -5.65 -9.59 8.21
N ALA A 92 -5.28 -8.52 7.52
CA ALA A 92 -4.98 -8.56 6.09
C ALA A 92 -3.64 -7.91 5.77
N ALA A 93 -3.07 -8.31 4.63
CA ALA A 93 -1.98 -7.62 3.97
C ALA A 93 -2.40 -7.29 2.53
N VAL A 94 -2.10 -6.08 2.08
CA VAL A 94 -2.42 -5.58 0.75
C VAL A 94 -1.13 -5.16 0.05
N ALA A 95 -0.99 -5.55 -1.21
CA ALA A 95 0.01 -5.01 -2.12
C ALA A 95 -0.67 -4.66 -3.45
N CYS A 96 -0.29 -3.54 -4.04
CA CYS A 96 -0.85 -3.05 -5.29
C CYS A 96 0.23 -2.37 -6.12
N GLU A 97 0.25 -2.66 -7.41
CA GLU A 97 1.01 -1.98 -8.45
C GLU A 97 0.02 -1.70 -9.59
N PRO A 98 -0.46 -0.44 -9.72
CA PRO A 98 -1.38 -0.08 -10.79
C PRO A 98 -0.79 -0.39 -12.17
N PRO A 99 -1.61 -0.77 -13.16
CA PRO A 99 -3.07 -0.71 -13.15
C PRO A 99 -3.77 -2.00 -12.70
N ARG A 100 -3.10 -3.16 -12.69
CA ARG A 100 -3.79 -4.46 -12.53
C ARG A 100 -3.21 -5.36 -11.46
N ARG A 101 -1.96 -5.15 -11.02
CA ARG A 101 -1.33 -6.05 -10.08
C ARG A 101 -1.81 -5.73 -8.68
N PHE A 102 -2.47 -6.69 -8.07
CA PHE A 102 -3.05 -6.53 -6.74
C PHE A 102 -3.00 -7.84 -5.99
N ARG A 103 -2.80 -7.77 -4.68
CA ARG A 103 -2.96 -8.92 -3.79
C ARG A 103 -3.48 -8.49 -2.43
N LEU A 104 -4.56 -9.12 -2.01
CA LEU A 104 -5.12 -9.06 -0.67
C LEU A 104 -5.10 -10.47 -0.08
N ARG A 105 -4.38 -10.65 1.02
CA ARG A 105 -4.40 -11.88 1.80
C ARG A 105 -4.99 -11.58 3.16
N ALA A 106 -6.02 -12.31 3.56
CA ALA A 106 -6.65 -12.14 4.86
C ALA A 106 -6.68 -13.46 5.64
N GLN A 107 -6.48 -13.33 6.95
CA GLN A 107 -6.33 -14.45 7.87
C GLN A 107 -6.96 -14.15 9.23
N THR A 108 -7.32 -15.19 9.97
CA THR A 108 -7.55 -15.09 11.41
C THR A 108 -6.33 -15.60 12.17
N ALA A 109 -6.21 -15.20 13.44
CA ALA A 109 -5.18 -15.74 14.32
C ALA A 109 -5.37 -17.24 14.64
N VAL A 110 -6.59 -17.76 14.52
CA VAL A 110 -6.94 -19.12 14.97
C VAL A 110 -6.89 -20.12 13.83
N THR A 111 -7.51 -19.80 12.70
CA THR A 111 -7.66 -20.71 11.56
C THR A 111 -6.65 -20.45 10.44
N GLY A 112 -5.89 -19.35 10.51
CA GLY A 112 -4.92 -18.97 9.49
C GLY A 112 -5.59 -18.32 8.27
N ASN A 113 -5.04 -18.57 7.08
CA ASN A 113 -5.53 -17.98 5.83
C ASN A 113 -7.00 -18.31 5.60
N GLU A 114 -7.78 -17.29 5.25
CA GLU A 114 -9.22 -17.36 4.97
C GLU A 114 -9.57 -16.89 3.56
N LEU A 115 -8.79 -15.93 3.04
CA LEU A 115 -9.03 -15.27 1.77
C LEU A 115 -7.71 -14.93 1.06
N ASP A 116 -7.63 -15.20 -0.23
CA ASP A 116 -6.59 -14.67 -1.12
C ASP A 116 -7.30 -14.16 -2.39
N ILE A 117 -7.31 -12.85 -2.57
CA ILE A 117 -7.75 -12.19 -3.80
C ILE A 117 -6.52 -11.63 -4.45
N GLY A 118 -6.34 -11.88 -5.74
CA GLY A 118 -5.27 -11.23 -6.44
C GLY A 118 -5.46 -11.16 -7.93
N SER A 119 -4.58 -10.39 -8.53
CA SER A 119 -4.58 -10.07 -9.94
C SER A 119 -3.14 -9.82 -10.37
N ASN A 120 -2.80 -10.28 -11.56
CA ASN A 120 -1.58 -9.90 -12.26
C ASN A 120 -1.95 -9.43 -13.67
N ASP A 121 -1.01 -9.45 -14.61
CA ASP A 121 -1.25 -8.93 -15.96
C ASP A 121 -2.20 -9.83 -16.77
N ASP A 122 -2.27 -11.12 -16.43
CA ASP A 122 -3.02 -12.13 -17.21
C ASP A 122 -4.30 -12.59 -16.53
N LEU A 123 -4.22 -12.79 -15.21
CA LEU A 123 -5.20 -13.53 -14.42
C LEU A 123 -5.68 -12.71 -13.22
N PHE A 124 -6.95 -12.92 -12.92
CA PHE A 124 -7.56 -12.64 -11.63
C PHE A 124 -7.84 -13.97 -10.91
N TRP A 125 -7.65 -14.03 -9.59
CA TRP A 125 -7.98 -15.20 -8.78
C TRP A 125 -8.67 -14.82 -7.47
N LEU A 126 -9.50 -15.75 -7.00
CA LEU A 126 -10.23 -15.68 -5.74
C LEU A 126 -10.15 -17.06 -5.07
N TRP A 127 -9.64 -17.08 -3.85
CA TRP A 127 -9.67 -18.24 -2.97
C TRP A 127 -10.36 -17.89 -1.66
N ILE A 128 -11.38 -18.66 -1.29
CA ILE A 128 -12.12 -18.50 -0.04
C ILE A 128 -12.18 -19.85 0.66
N ARG A 129 -11.67 -19.91 1.89
CA ARG A 129 -11.63 -21.15 2.67
C ARG A 129 -13.00 -21.59 3.19
N ARG A 130 -13.78 -20.65 3.74
CA ARG A 130 -15.06 -20.93 4.43
C ARG A 130 -16.29 -20.89 3.52
N HIS A 131 -16.10 -21.03 2.21
CA HIS A 131 -17.22 -21.22 1.29
C HIS A 131 -17.54 -22.71 1.20
N GLU A 132 -18.82 -23.06 1.11
CA GLU A 132 -19.28 -24.43 0.85
C GLU A 132 -19.98 -24.46 -0.52
N PRO A 133 -19.40 -25.12 -1.54
CA PRO A 133 -18.12 -25.84 -1.55
C PRO A 133 -16.91 -24.90 -1.53
N ALA A 134 -15.72 -25.40 -1.16
CA ALA A 134 -14.49 -24.57 -1.13
C ALA A 134 -14.25 -23.87 -2.48
N VAL A 135 -13.95 -22.56 -2.44
CA VAL A 135 -13.83 -21.73 -3.65
C VAL A 135 -12.36 -21.54 -3.99
N MET A 136 -12.02 -21.94 -5.20
CA MET A 136 -10.82 -21.52 -5.91
C MET A 136 -11.22 -21.20 -7.35
N LEU A 137 -11.24 -19.92 -7.68
CA LEU A 137 -11.61 -19.43 -9.00
C LEU A 137 -10.48 -18.61 -9.57
N PHE A 138 -10.29 -18.69 -10.87
CA PHE A 138 -9.45 -17.80 -11.61
C PHE A 138 -10.04 -17.58 -13.01
N CYS A 139 -9.76 -16.45 -13.60
CA CYS A 139 -10.14 -16.15 -14.98
C CYS A 139 -9.13 -15.18 -15.59
N ARG A 140 -9.10 -15.13 -16.92
CA ARG A 140 -8.48 -14.00 -17.60
C ARG A 140 -9.31 -12.74 -17.38
N HIS A 141 -8.64 -11.60 -17.42
CA HIS A 141 -9.29 -10.29 -17.26
C HIS A 141 -10.42 -10.04 -18.26
N ASP A 142 -10.19 -10.40 -19.52
CA ASP A 142 -11.17 -10.20 -20.59
C ASP A 142 -12.34 -11.20 -20.55
N GLN A 143 -12.22 -12.27 -19.77
CA GLN A 143 -13.25 -13.29 -19.56
C GLN A 143 -13.98 -13.10 -18.22
N TYR A 144 -13.62 -12.08 -17.45
CA TYR A 144 -14.16 -11.86 -16.11
C TYR A 144 -15.69 -11.77 -16.10
N LEU A 145 -16.28 -11.08 -17.08
CA LEU A 145 -17.73 -10.87 -17.17
C LEU A 145 -18.53 -12.17 -17.29
N GLU A 146 -17.93 -13.22 -17.85
CA GLU A 146 -18.53 -14.54 -18.09
C GLU A 146 -18.10 -15.57 -17.03
N SER A 147 -17.20 -15.18 -16.12
CA SER A 147 -16.60 -16.09 -15.16
C SER A 147 -17.47 -16.27 -13.90
N ARG A 148 -17.37 -17.46 -13.30
CA ARG A 148 -17.96 -17.72 -11.97
C ARG A 148 -17.40 -16.82 -10.86
N ALA A 149 -16.23 -16.21 -11.08
CA ALA A 149 -15.64 -15.30 -10.11
C ALA A 149 -16.50 -14.04 -9.91
N ARG A 150 -17.17 -13.57 -10.98
CA ARG A 150 -18.10 -12.44 -10.94
C ARG A 150 -19.32 -12.71 -10.05
N GLU A 151 -19.79 -13.96 -9.98
CA GLU A 151 -20.93 -14.34 -9.16
C GLU A 151 -20.64 -14.18 -7.66
N LEU A 152 -19.39 -14.46 -7.25
CA LEU A 152 -18.98 -14.40 -5.84
C LEU A 152 -18.45 -13.03 -5.41
N LEU A 153 -17.72 -12.35 -6.29
CA LEU A 153 -17.18 -11.03 -6.02
C LEU A 153 -17.60 -10.09 -7.16
N PRO A 154 -18.71 -9.34 -7.06
CA PRO A 154 -19.20 -8.51 -8.15
C PRO A 154 -18.41 -7.19 -8.31
N ILE A 155 -17.08 -7.24 -8.18
CA ILE A 155 -16.17 -6.11 -8.32
C ILE A 155 -15.13 -6.47 -9.37
N ARG A 156 -15.01 -5.65 -10.41
CA ARG A 156 -14.05 -5.85 -11.50
C ARG A 156 -12.60 -5.85 -10.97
N PRO A 157 -11.74 -6.78 -11.44
CA PRO A 157 -10.34 -6.84 -10.99
C PRO A 157 -9.57 -5.53 -11.15
N GLU A 158 -9.84 -4.80 -12.22
CA GLU A 158 -9.23 -3.50 -12.52
C GLU A 158 -9.68 -2.37 -11.59
N TRP A 159 -10.76 -2.54 -10.83
CA TRP A 159 -11.20 -1.59 -9.80
C TRP A 159 -10.49 -1.80 -8.46
N MET A 160 -9.74 -2.89 -8.32
CA MET A 160 -9.12 -3.24 -7.05
C MET A 160 -8.13 -2.17 -6.53
N PRO A 161 -7.30 -1.52 -7.38
CA PRO A 161 -6.52 -0.35 -6.96
C PRO A 161 -7.38 0.84 -6.51
N GLU A 162 -8.57 1.03 -7.09
CA GLU A 162 -9.46 2.15 -6.74
C GLU A 162 -10.00 2.02 -5.31
N LEU A 163 -10.15 0.79 -4.79
CA LEU A 163 -10.49 0.55 -3.39
C LEU A 163 -9.45 1.11 -2.41
N LEU A 164 -8.22 1.36 -2.90
CA LEU A 164 -7.13 1.96 -2.15
C LEU A 164 -7.01 3.48 -2.37
N GLY A 165 -7.97 4.08 -3.08
CA GLY A 165 -7.97 5.50 -3.44
C GLY A 165 -7.19 5.83 -4.71
N LEU A 166 -6.71 4.82 -5.45
CA LEU A 166 -6.01 4.99 -6.73
C LEU A 166 -7.01 5.08 -7.88
N VAL A 167 -7.89 6.08 -7.81
CA VAL A 167 -9.08 6.23 -8.67
C VAL A 167 -8.71 6.69 -10.07
N ARG A 168 -9.34 6.08 -11.09
CA ARG A 168 -9.29 6.57 -12.47
C ARG A 168 -10.70 6.83 -13.01
N PHE A 169 -11.02 8.10 -13.20
CA PHE A 169 -12.19 8.51 -13.97
C PHE A 169 -12.06 8.09 -15.44
N MET A 170 -13.02 7.30 -15.93
CA MET A 170 -13.03 6.83 -17.31
C MET A 170 -13.79 7.83 -18.20
N PRO A 171 -13.30 8.15 -19.41
CA PRO A 171 -14.02 9.05 -20.32
C PRO A 171 -15.41 8.55 -20.74
N THR A 172 -15.68 7.25 -20.59
CA THR A 172 -16.96 6.62 -20.90
C THR A 172 -18.01 6.80 -19.80
N ASP A 173 -17.59 7.19 -18.60
CA ASP A 173 -18.48 7.43 -17.48
C ASP A 173 -19.01 8.87 -17.54
N ALA A 174 -20.22 9.08 -17.01
CA ALA A 174 -20.78 10.43 -16.90
C ALA A 174 -20.36 11.04 -15.56
N HIS A 175 -19.69 12.19 -15.60
CA HIS A 175 -19.20 12.90 -14.42
C HIS A 175 -19.86 14.29 -14.32
N GLU A 176 -20.35 14.64 -13.13
CA GLU A 176 -20.99 15.91 -12.82
C GLU A 176 -20.30 16.60 -11.64
N GLY A 177 -20.34 17.93 -11.62
CA GLY A 177 -19.69 18.78 -10.62
C GLY A 177 -18.58 19.66 -11.23
N PRO A 178 -17.61 20.14 -10.44
CA PRO A 178 -17.44 19.92 -9.01
C PRO A 178 -18.47 20.71 -8.19
N PHE A 179 -19.11 20.06 -7.22
CA PHE A 179 -19.98 20.72 -6.25
C PHE A 179 -19.17 21.06 -5.00
N GLN A 180 -19.20 22.34 -4.60
CA GLN A 180 -18.55 22.77 -3.35
C GLN A 180 -19.44 22.39 -2.16
N LEU A 181 -18.86 21.71 -1.18
CA LEU A 181 -19.54 21.34 0.06
C LEU A 181 -19.28 22.40 1.15
N PRO A 182 -20.18 22.53 2.16
CA PRO A 182 -20.03 23.52 3.24
C PRO A 182 -18.75 23.39 4.07
N ASP A 183 -18.13 22.21 4.09
CA ASP A 183 -16.89 21.92 4.80
C ASP A 183 -15.62 22.15 3.96
N GLY A 184 -15.77 22.73 2.76
CA GLY A 184 -14.67 23.01 1.84
C GLY A 184 -14.19 21.80 1.04
N ARG A 185 -14.89 20.65 1.11
CA ARG A 185 -14.65 19.52 0.20
C ARG A 185 -15.29 19.78 -1.16
N ILE A 186 -14.76 19.08 -2.15
CA ILE A 186 -15.32 19.03 -3.50
C ILE A 186 -15.97 17.67 -3.71
N GLU A 187 -17.20 17.67 -4.20
CA GLU A 187 -17.93 16.47 -4.62
C GLU A 187 -17.95 16.37 -6.15
N ILE A 188 -17.58 15.19 -6.67
CA ILE A 188 -17.84 14.78 -8.05
C ILE A 188 -18.83 13.62 -7.99
N ARG A 189 -19.89 13.70 -8.78
CA ARG A 189 -20.86 12.60 -8.93
C ARG A 189 -20.57 11.88 -10.23
N SER A 190 -20.36 10.57 -10.14
CA SER A 190 -20.07 9.75 -11.30
C SER A 190 -21.17 8.71 -11.49
N ARG A 191 -21.67 8.59 -12.73
CA ARG A 191 -22.48 7.47 -13.17
C ARG A 191 -21.60 6.57 -14.03
N ILE A 192 -21.18 5.46 -13.45
CA ILE A 192 -20.33 4.48 -14.08
C ILE A 192 -21.19 3.65 -15.03
N VAL A 193 -20.78 3.55 -16.30
CA VAL A 193 -21.48 2.68 -17.25
C VAL A 193 -21.06 1.23 -16.94
N PRO A 194 -22.00 0.32 -16.63
CA PRO A 194 -21.67 -1.08 -16.52
C PRO A 194 -21.17 -1.55 -17.89
N SER A 195 -19.87 -1.87 -17.98
CA SER A 195 -19.27 -2.40 -19.20
C SER A 195 -19.98 -3.71 -19.58
N GLY A 196 -20.89 -3.63 -20.56
CA GLY A 196 -21.79 -4.70 -20.98
C GLY A 196 -23.08 -4.19 -21.64
N GLU A 197 -23.56 -3.00 -21.30
CA GLU A 197 -24.58 -2.31 -22.09
C GLU A 197 -23.87 -1.43 -23.13
N THR A 198 -23.60 -2.02 -24.29
CA THR A 198 -23.46 -1.19 -25.49
C THR A 198 -24.80 -0.48 -25.65
N MET A 199 -24.83 0.85 -25.50
CA MET A 199 -25.96 1.65 -25.99
C MET A 199 -26.20 1.24 -27.45
N ARG A 200 -27.29 0.51 -27.67
CA ARG A 200 -27.91 0.39 -28.99
C ARG A 200 -28.68 1.65 -29.29
#